data_AF-A0A953CUI2-F1
#
_entry.id   AF-A0A953CUI2-F1
#
_cell.length_a   1.000
_cell.length_b   1.000
_cell.length_c   1.000
_cell.angle_alpha   90.00
_cell.angle_beta   90.00
_cell.angle_gamma   90.00
#
_symmetry.space_group_name_H-M   'P 1'
#
loop_
_entity.id
_entity.type
_entity.pdbx_description
1 polymer ?
#
loop_
_entity_poly.entity_id
_entity_poly.type
_entity_poly.pdbx_seq_one_letter_code
_entity_poly.pdbx_strand_id
1 'polypeptide(L)'
;MHPLAAHLLKVVGVGLAGLVGIVGIPILVFAFLFSGANELCGNSPILEVPSPNGKLKAVVFERDCGATTGFATHVSVIEAASSLPNEGGNLFVADSNHNAAPSGAGGGPSVQVAWVGPSALRIEHHPLARIVRAEPSAFGVKVQYVPPRANG
;
A
#
# COMPACT_ATOMS: atom_id res chain seq x y z
N MET A 1 57.09 16.67 -19.16
CA MET A 1 55.82 15.93 -18.98
C MET A 1 55.64 15.04 -20.21
N HIS A 2 55.67 13.72 -20.06
CA HIS A 2 55.77 12.75 -21.18
C HIS A 2 54.41 12.60 -21.91
N PRO A 3 54.37 12.59 -23.26
CA PRO A 3 53.13 12.53 -24.05
C PRO A 3 52.33 11.23 -23.86
N LEU A 4 52.97 10.16 -23.39
CA LEU A 4 52.35 8.87 -23.12
C LEU A 4 51.34 8.91 -21.95
N ALA A 5 51.62 9.69 -20.90
CA ALA A 5 50.73 9.80 -19.73
C ALA A 5 49.41 10.50 -20.06
N ALA A 6 49.43 11.48 -20.97
CA ALA A 6 48.23 12.20 -21.41
C ALA A 6 47.32 11.34 -22.31
N HIS A 7 47.89 10.41 -23.10
CA HIS A 7 47.10 9.47 -23.90
C HIS A 7 46.46 8.38 -23.04
N LEU A 8 47.20 7.82 -22.07
CA LEU A 8 46.69 6.84 -21.12
C LEU A 8 45.52 7.40 -20.28
N LEU A 9 45.61 8.65 -19.81
CA LEU A 9 44.55 9.30 -19.03
C LEU A 9 43.25 9.48 -19.84
N LYS A 10 43.35 9.82 -21.12
CA LYS A 10 42.20 9.97 -22.02
C LYS A 10 41.51 8.63 -22.31
N VAL A 11 42.28 7.56 -22.54
CA VAL A 11 41.73 6.23 -22.85
C VAL A 11 41.01 5.63 -21.65
N VAL A 12 41.56 5.78 -20.43
CA VAL A 12 40.89 5.34 -19.19
C VAL A 12 39.62 6.14 -18.94
N GLY A 13 39.64 7.46 -19.15
CA GLY A 13 38.45 8.32 -19.01
C GLY A 13 37.33 7.97 -20.00
N VAL A 14 37.66 7.67 -21.26
CA VAL A 14 36.68 7.23 -22.28
C VAL A 14 36.13 5.84 -21.98
N GLY A 15 36.97 4.92 -21.47
CA GLY A 15 36.55 3.59 -21.05
C GLY A 15 35.56 3.61 -19.87
N LEU A 16 35.81 4.43 -18.85
CA LEU A 16 34.91 4.61 -17.71
C LEU A 16 33.59 5.29 -18.12
N ALA A 17 33.65 6.31 -18.97
CA ALA A 17 32.44 6.98 -19.49
C ALA A 17 31.58 6.04 -20.34
N GLY A 18 32.21 5.19 -21.17
CA GLY A 18 31.53 4.15 -21.93
C GLY A 18 30.85 3.10 -21.05
N LEU A 19 31.49 2.69 -19.95
CA LEU A 19 30.95 1.69 -19.03
C LEU A 19 29.75 2.24 -18.22
N VAL A 20 29.80 3.52 -17.82
CA VAL A 20 28.65 4.22 -17.21
C VAL A 20 27.51 4.41 -18.21
N GLY A 21 27.83 4.67 -19.48
CA GLY A 21 26.83 4.72 -20.56
C GLY A 21 26.16 3.37 -20.84
N ILE A 22 26.94 2.28 -20.87
CA ILE A 22 26.46 0.94 -21.23
C ILE A 22 25.77 0.22 -20.07
N VAL A 23 26.12 0.51 -18.82
CA VAL A 23 25.55 -0.16 -17.63
C VAL A 23 24.68 0.79 -16.81
N GLY A 24 25.14 2.02 -16.59
CA GLY A 24 24.41 3.02 -15.80
C GLY A 24 23.13 3.49 -16.48
N ILE A 25 23.17 3.80 -17.78
CA ILE A 25 21.98 4.28 -18.50
C ILE A 25 20.87 3.21 -18.56
N PRO A 26 21.14 1.94 -18.92
CA PRO A 26 20.09 0.92 -18.90
C PRO A 26 19.54 0.63 -17.51
N ILE A 27 20.37 0.67 -16.45
CA ILE A 27 19.89 0.53 -15.07
C ILE A 27 18.97 1.70 -14.69
N LEU A 28 19.32 2.92 -15.06
CA LEU A 28 18.48 4.10 -14.81
C LEU A 28 17.18 4.08 -15.63
N VAL A 29 17.24 3.66 -16.90
CA VAL A 29 16.06 3.49 -17.75
C VAL A 29 15.18 2.36 -17.22
N PHE A 30 15.75 1.24 -16.80
CA PHE A 30 15.01 0.14 -16.18
C PHE A 30 14.37 0.58 -14.85
N ALA A 31 15.12 1.26 -13.97
CA ALA A 31 14.56 1.83 -12.75
C ALA A 31 13.42 2.80 -13.04
N PHE A 32 13.58 3.69 -14.03
CA PHE A 32 12.53 4.64 -14.42
C PHE A 32 11.29 3.94 -15.00
N LEU A 33 11.47 2.94 -15.88
CA LEU A 33 10.37 2.18 -16.47
C LEU A 33 9.62 1.31 -15.46
N PHE A 34 10.29 0.80 -14.42
CA PHE A 34 9.70 -0.06 -13.40
C PHE A 34 9.31 0.65 -12.10
N SER A 35 9.55 1.96 -11.98
CA SER A 35 9.12 2.76 -10.81
C SER A 35 7.59 2.97 -10.74
N GLY A 36 6.86 2.69 -11.83
CA GLY A 36 5.43 2.98 -11.97
C GLY A 36 4.46 1.90 -11.47
N ALA A 37 4.93 0.82 -10.82
CA ALA A 37 4.03 -0.25 -10.37
C ALA A 37 2.94 0.23 -9.38
N ASN A 38 3.18 1.32 -8.66
CA ASN A 38 2.17 1.96 -7.80
C ASN A 38 1.22 2.90 -8.55
N GLU A 39 1.59 3.43 -9.73
CA GLU A 39 0.75 4.36 -10.49
C GLU A 39 -0.44 3.66 -11.15
N LEU A 40 -0.31 2.35 -11.45
CA LEU A 40 -1.41 1.54 -11.97
C LEU A 40 -2.42 1.14 -10.89
N CYS A 41 -2.13 1.41 -9.62
CA CYS A 41 -3.05 1.15 -8.54
C CYS A 41 -3.90 2.38 -8.22
N GLY A 42 -5.19 2.16 -7.95
CA GLY A 42 -6.11 3.16 -7.45
C GLY A 42 -6.66 2.75 -6.09
N ASN A 43 -6.90 3.74 -5.22
CA ASN A 43 -7.62 3.55 -3.96
C ASN A 43 -9.00 4.22 -4.08
N SER A 44 -10.06 3.47 -3.79
CA SER A 44 -11.44 3.97 -3.76
C SER A 44 -11.99 3.94 -2.33
N PRO A 45 -12.13 5.09 -1.65
CA PRO A 45 -12.70 5.14 -0.30
C PRO A 45 -14.14 4.62 -0.26
N ILE A 46 -14.41 3.69 0.65
CA ILE A 46 -15.74 3.13 0.90
C ILE A 46 -16.37 3.79 2.13
N LEU A 47 -15.59 3.97 3.20
CA LEU A 47 -16.06 4.53 4.47
C LEU A 47 -14.93 5.29 5.17
N GLU A 48 -15.23 6.49 5.67
CA GLU A 48 -14.37 7.23 6.59
C GLU A 48 -15.05 7.37 7.94
N VAL A 49 -14.38 6.95 9.01
CA VAL A 49 -14.90 7.02 10.38
C VAL A 49 -13.96 7.89 11.23
N PRO A 50 -14.37 9.12 11.63
CA PRO A 50 -13.55 9.95 12.49
C PRO A 50 -13.42 9.34 13.89
N SER A 51 -12.25 9.49 14.49
CA SER A 51 -12.01 9.12 15.89
C SER A 51 -12.83 10.01 16.83
N PRO A 52 -13.21 9.53 18.04
CA PRO A 52 -14.01 10.31 18.98
C PRO A 52 -13.38 11.63 19.42
N ASN A 53 -12.05 11.74 19.37
CA ASN A 53 -11.32 12.96 19.71
C ASN A 53 -11.01 13.85 18.47
N GLY A 54 -11.43 13.44 17.28
CA GLY A 54 -11.27 14.17 16.03
C GLY A 54 -9.85 14.27 15.48
N LYS A 55 -8.85 13.60 16.08
CA LYS A 55 -7.44 13.72 15.63
C LYS A 55 -7.11 12.82 14.44
N LEU A 56 -7.69 11.63 14.43
CA LEU A 56 -7.49 10.60 13.43
C LEU A 56 -8.80 10.23 12.76
N LYS A 57 -8.72 9.55 11.61
CA LYS A 57 -9.83 8.83 11.02
C LYS A 57 -9.37 7.45 10.55
N ALA A 58 -10.28 6.49 10.60
CA ALA A 58 -10.09 5.19 9.98
C ALA A 58 -10.78 5.23 8.61
N VAL A 59 -10.06 4.81 7.57
CA VAL A 59 -10.57 4.78 6.19
C VAL A 59 -10.59 3.33 5.74
N VAL A 60 -11.78 2.85 5.37
CA VAL A 60 -11.98 1.58 4.66
C VAL A 60 -12.03 1.91 3.18
N PHE A 61 -11.22 1.21 2.39
CA PHE A 61 -11.11 1.47 0.96
C PHE A 61 -10.84 0.18 0.18
N GLU A 62 -11.20 0.23 -1.08
CA GLU A 62 -10.86 -0.76 -2.09
C GLU A 62 -9.53 -0.33 -2.74
N ARG A 63 -8.66 -1.28 -3.05
CA ARG A 63 -7.46 -1.05 -3.86
C ARG A 63 -7.41 -2.00 -5.05
N ASP A 64 -7.37 -1.40 -6.24
CA ASP A 64 -7.33 -2.08 -7.54
C ASP A 64 -6.03 -1.73 -8.24
N CYS A 65 -5.27 -2.74 -8.64
CA CYS A 65 -4.01 -2.57 -9.39
C CYS A 65 -4.12 -3.10 -10.83
N GLY A 66 -5.34 -3.33 -11.33
CA GLY A 66 -5.65 -3.73 -12.69
C GLY A 66 -6.01 -5.21 -12.86
N ALA A 67 -6.27 -5.57 -14.12
CA ALA A 67 -7.05 -6.74 -14.56
C ALA A 67 -6.62 -8.11 -14.01
N THR A 68 -5.38 -8.28 -13.57
CA THR A 68 -4.86 -9.57 -13.07
C THR A 68 -4.80 -9.66 -11.55
N THR A 69 -5.10 -8.57 -10.83
CA THR A 69 -5.09 -8.52 -9.37
C THR A 69 -6.53 -8.50 -8.86
N GLY A 70 -6.89 -9.41 -7.95
CA GLY A 70 -8.20 -9.39 -7.32
C GLY A 70 -8.35 -8.19 -6.37
N PHE A 71 -9.57 -7.67 -6.25
CA PHE A 71 -9.90 -6.60 -5.31
C PHE A 71 -9.61 -7.02 -3.86
N ALA A 72 -8.98 -6.12 -3.11
CA ALA A 72 -8.78 -6.26 -1.68
C ALA A 72 -9.42 -5.09 -0.93
N THR A 73 -9.90 -5.37 0.27
CA THR A 73 -10.37 -4.34 1.19
C THR A 73 -9.27 -4.01 2.16
N HIS A 74 -8.93 -2.73 2.20
CA HIS A 74 -7.87 -2.15 3.01
C HIS A 74 -8.46 -1.26 4.10
N VAL A 75 -7.77 -1.17 5.22
CA VAL A 75 -8.02 -0.19 6.27
C VAL A 75 -6.73 0.55 6.58
N SER A 76 -6.84 1.87 6.64
CA SER A 76 -5.78 2.75 7.14
C SER A 76 -6.29 3.61 8.28
N VAL A 77 -5.41 3.90 9.24
CA VAL A 77 -5.58 5.00 10.19
C VAL A 77 -4.71 6.15 9.72
N ILE A 78 -5.29 7.33 9.52
CA ILE A 78 -4.60 8.54 9.08
C ILE A 78 -5.07 9.75 9.90
N GLU A 79 -4.37 10.88 9.80
CA GLU A 79 -4.82 12.13 10.41
C GLU A 79 -6.18 12.55 9.83
N ALA A 80 -7.03 13.16 10.65
CA ALA A 80 -8.40 13.46 10.27
C ALA A 80 -8.50 14.37 9.03
N ALA A 81 -7.56 15.29 8.87
CA ALA A 81 -7.50 16.23 7.75
C ALA A 81 -6.75 15.70 6.51
N SER A 82 -6.08 14.54 6.60
CA SER A 82 -5.34 13.98 5.47
C SER A 82 -6.27 13.34 4.45
N SER A 83 -5.90 13.46 3.17
CA SER A 83 -6.44 12.62 2.12
C SER A 83 -5.87 11.20 2.23
N LEU A 84 -6.61 10.22 1.70
CA LEU A 84 -6.11 8.85 1.59
C LEU A 84 -4.93 8.81 0.61
N PRO A 85 -3.72 8.39 1.04
CA PRO A 85 -2.60 8.23 0.12
C PRO A 85 -2.88 7.08 -0.86
N ASN A 86 -2.31 7.12 -2.06
CA ASN A 86 -2.39 6.03 -3.03
C ASN A 86 -1.43 4.87 -2.69
N GLU A 87 -1.56 4.34 -1.48
CA GLU A 87 -0.73 3.28 -0.94
C GLU A 87 -1.61 2.15 -0.37
N GLY A 88 -1.01 0.98 -0.12
CA GLY A 88 -1.70 -0.10 0.58
C GLY A 88 -2.06 0.28 2.02
N GLY A 89 -3.20 -0.23 2.49
CA GLY A 89 -3.68 -0.08 3.87
C GLY A 89 -2.61 -0.29 4.95
N ASN A 90 -2.47 0.67 5.86
CA ASN A 90 -1.44 0.61 6.92
C ASN A 90 -1.84 -0.24 8.12
N LEU A 91 -3.11 -0.67 8.21
CA LEU A 91 -3.62 -1.38 9.37
C LEU A 91 -4.13 -2.78 9.04
N PHE A 92 -5.02 -2.90 8.06
CA PHE A 92 -5.64 -4.18 7.70
C PHE A 92 -5.76 -4.34 6.19
N VAL A 93 -5.55 -5.55 5.69
CA VAL A 93 -5.76 -5.93 4.29
C VAL A 93 -6.33 -7.33 4.23
N ALA A 94 -7.46 -7.49 3.53
CA ALA A 94 -8.05 -8.79 3.26
C ALA A 94 -8.61 -8.90 1.84
N ASP A 95 -8.49 -10.09 1.27
CA ASP A 95 -9.07 -10.45 -0.03
C ASP A 95 -10.13 -11.55 0.11
N SER A 96 -10.86 -11.81 -0.97
CA SER A 96 -11.98 -12.76 -0.99
C SER A 96 -11.58 -14.22 -0.86
N ASN A 97 -10.28 -14.54 -0.79
CA ASN A 97 -9.74 -15.90 -0.77
C ASN A 97 -10.30 -16.76 -1.91
N HIS A 98 -10.09 -16.32 -3.16
CA HIS A 98 -10.64 -16.98 -4.35
C HIS A 98 -12.17 -17.09 -4.32
N ASN A 99 -12.85 -16.01 -3.96
CA ASN A 99 -14.32 -15.92 -3.84
C ASN A 99 -14.94 -16.76 -2.70
N ALA A 100 -14.15 -17.24 -1.73
CA ALA A 100 -14.68 -17.90 -0.54
C ALA A 100 -15.43 -16.91 0.39
N ALA A 101 -14.95 -15.67 0.50
CA ALA A 101 -15.70 -14.59 1.15
C ALA A 101 -16.53 -13.81 0.12
N PRO A 102 -17.77 -13.42 0.48
CA PRO A 102 -18.61 -12.59 -0.39
C PRO A 102 -18.03 -11.19 -0.57
N SER A 103 -18.15 -10.65 -1.77
CA SER A 103 -17.79 -9.27 -2.09
C SER A 103 -18.75 -8.28 -1.42
N GLY A 104 -18.19 -7.24 -0.80
CA GLY A 104 -18.91 -6.07 -0.31
C GLY A 104 -18.97 -4.95 -1.36
N ALA A 105 -19.25 -3.73 -0.90
CA ALA A 105 -19.48 -2.56 -1.77
C ALA A 105 -18.28 -2.20 -2.68
N GLY A 106 -17.06 -2.57 -2.29
CA GLY A 106 -15.84 -2.34 -3.07
C GLY A 106 -15.28 -3.59 -3.75
N GLY A 107 -16.09 -4.63 -4.03
CA GLY A 107 -15.61 -5.84 -4.71
C GLY A 107 -14.75 -6.80 -3.85
N GLY A 108 -13.97 -6.28 -2.90
CA GLY A 108 -13.31 -7.04 -1.83
C GLY A 108 -14.28 -7.46 -0.72
N PRO A 109 -13.84 -8.27 0.26
CA PRO A 109 -14.69 -8.75 1.35
C PRO A 109 -15.19 -7.61 2.25
N SER A 110 -16.40 -7.73 2.80
CA SER A 110 -16.92 -6.71 3.72
C SER A 110 -16.07 -6.60 4.99
N VAL A 111 -15.71 -5.35 5.32
CA VAL A 111 -15.01 -4.96 6.54
C VAL A 111 -15.75 -3.80 7.19
N GLN A 112 -16.03 -3.92 8.48
CA GLN A 112 -16.62 -2.84 9.27
C GLN A 112 -15.62 -2.33 10.30
N VAL A 113 -15.63 -1.02 10.52
CA VAL A 113 -14.71 -0.38 11.45
C VAL A 113 -15.50 0.49 12.41
N ALA A 114 -15.20 0.36 13.70
CA ALA A 114 -15.78 1.18 14.75
C ALA A 114 -14.72 1.61 15.77
N TRP A 115 -14.71 2.89 16.12
CA TRP A 115 -13.94 3.36 17.27
C TRP A 115 -14.61 2.91 18.56
N VAL A 116 -13.84 2.22 19.41
CA VAL A 116 -14.26 1.81 20.77
C VAL A 116 -13.66 2.71 21.84
N GLY A 117 -12.77 3.62 21.45
CA GLY A 117 -12.23 4.69 22.27
C GLY A 117 -11.41 5.68 21.42
N PRO A 118 -10.83 6.74 22.02
CA PRO A 118 -10.05 7.74 21.29
C PRO A 118 -8.77 7.22 20.60
N SER A 119 -8.27 6.06 21.04
CA SER A 119 -7.08 5.38 20.53
C SER A 119 -7.28 3.86 20.43
N ALA A 120 -8.52 3.43 20.20
CA ALA A 120 -8.86 2.01 20.08
C ALA A 120 -9.92 1.78 18.99
N LEU A 121 -9.65 0.85 18.09
CA LEU A 121 -10.50 0.43 16.99
C LEU A 121 -10.92 -1.02 17.14
N ARG A 122 -12.15 -1.32 16.71
CA ARG A 122 -12.62 -2.66 16.43
C ARG A 122 -12.83 -2.80 14.92
N ILE A 123 -12.26 -3.86 14.35
CA ILE A 123 -12.41 -4.23 12.94
C ILE A 123 -13.16 -5.56 12.89
N GLU A 124 -14.34 -5.55 12.28
CA GLU A 124 -15.12 -6.75 12.02
C GLU A 124 -14.87 -7.19 10.57
N HIS A 125 -14.46 -8.44 10.34
CA HIS A 125 -14.14 -8.96 9.01
C HIS A 125 -14.79 -10.32 8.77
N HIS A 126 -15.06 -10.66 7.51
CA HIS A 126 -15.65 -11.95 7.17
C HIS A 126 -14.69 -13.12 7.51
N PRO A 127 -15.16 -14.24 8.12
CA PRO A 127 -14.29 -15.34 8.54
C PRO A 127 -13.68 -16.14 7.38
N LEU A 128 -14.31 -16.11 6.21
CA LEU A 128 -13.78 -16.76 5.00
C LEU A 128 -12.80 -15.89 4.21
N ALA A 129 -12.62 -14.62 4.61
CA ALA A 129 -11.70 -13.72 3.92
C ALA A 129 -10.27 -14.11 4.28
N ARG A 130 -9.35 -14.04 3.31
CA ARG A 130 -7.93 -14.24 3.58
C ARG A 130 -7.34 -12.92 4.07
N ILE A 131 -6.85 -12.94 5.30
CA ILE A 131 -6.13 -11.80 5.87
C ILE A 131 -4.71 -11.79 5.31
N VAL A 132 -4.35 -10.73 4.61
CA VAL A 132 -3.01 -10.48 4.08
C VAL A 132 -2.20 -9.64 5.07
N ARG A 133 -2.86 -8.70 5.76
CA ARG A 133 -2.26 -7.87 6.81
C ARG A 133 -3.25 -7.63 7.95
N ALA A 134 -2.76 -7.72 9.17
CA ALA A 134 -3.48 -7.32 10.38
C ALA A 134 -2.49 -6.81 11.42
N GLU A 135 -2.24 -5.51 11.42
CA GLU A 135 -1.34 -4.87 12.38
C GLU A 135 -2.02 -4.76 13.76
N PRO A 136 -1.30 -4.95 14.87
CA PRO A 136 -1.87 -4.79 16.22
C PRO A 136 -2.18 -3.32 16.54
N SER A 137 -1.53 -2.38 15.85
CA SER A 137 -1.73 -0.95 16.02
C SER A 137 -1.21 -0.12 14.85
N ALA A 138 -1.78 1.07 14.65
CA ALA A 138 -1.26 2.11 13.75
C ALA A 138 -1.45 3.50 14.38
N PHE A 139 -0.47 4.41 14.26
CA PHE A 139 -0.52 5.75 14.88
C PHE A 139 -0.91 5.76 16.37
N GLY A 140 -0.45 4.76 17.14
CA GLY A 140 -0.79 4.62 18.56
C GLY A 140 -2.23 4.15 18.84
N VAL A 141 -3.00 3.82 17.80
CA VAL A 141 -4.34 3.25 17.90
C VAL A 141 -4.23 1.73 17.99
N LYS A 142 -4.74 1.13 19.07
CA LYS A 142 -4.80 -0.33 19.23
C LYS A 142 -5.99 -0.91 18.48
N VAL A 143 -5.87 -2.15 18.00
CA VAL A 143 -6.92 -2.79 17.21
C VAL A 143 -7.35 -4.12 17.78
N GLN A 144 -8.67 -4.35 17.78
CA GLN A 144 -9.27 -5.64 18.03
C GLN A 144 -9.94 -6.15 16.75
N TYR A 145 -9.51 -7.31 16.26
CA TYR A 145 -10.13 -8.02 15.14
C TYR A 145 -11.17 -8.99 15.67
N VAL A 146 -12.37 -8.97 15.11
CA VAL A 146 -13.47 -9.85 15.51
C VAL A 146 -14.21 -10.41 14.28
N PRO A 147 -14.82 -11.60 14.38
CA PRO A 147 -15.77 -12.06 13.38
C PRO A 147 -17.01 -11.15 13.34
N PRO A 148 -17.81 -11.17 12.26
CA PRO A 148 -19.05 -10.42 12.18
C PRO A 148 -20.00 -10.91 13.28
N ARG A 149 -20.78 -10.00 13.88
CA ARG A 149 -21.84 -10.44 14.79
C ARG A 149 -22.76 -11.42 14.07
N ALA A 150 -22.98 -12.59 14.67
CA ALA A 150 -24.08 -13.45 14.26
C ALA A 150 -25.36 -12.65 14.53
N ASN A 151 -26.15 -12.43 13.48
CA ASN A 151 -27.52 -11.94 13.66
C ASN A 151 -28.25 -13.03 14.45
N GLY A 152 -28.63 -12.72 15.69
CA GLY A 152 -29.44 -13.60 16.53
C GLY A 152 -30.87 -13.73 16.04
#